data_AF-A0A9W5S2M8-F1
#
_entry.id   AF-A0A9W5S2M8-F1
#
_cell.length_a   1.000
_cell.length_b   1.000
_cell.length_c   1.000
_cell.angle_alpha   90.00
_cell.angle_beta   90.00
_cell.angle_gamma   90.00
#
_symmetry.space_group_name_H-M   'P 1'
#
loop_
_entity.id
_entity.type
_entity.pdbx_description
1 polymer ?
#
loop_
_entity_poly.entity_id
_entity_poly.type
_entity_poly.pdbx_seq_one_letter_code
_entity_poly.pdbx_strand_id
1 'polypeptide(L)'
;MGDYLIAVIMGIVEGLTEFVPVSSTGHMILTADLLGFKGDVAKTFEVVVQLGAVLAVLVLYWKRYMGILKDLVRFDFKQKNKLNAIHMLIAMLPAGILGIALYRFIKDYLFGPGPVLVGLIVGGVLMIVAEKAKRKITSETSDEITYKQALGIGLFQCLALWPGFSRSGSTMAGGLL
;
A
#
# COMPACT_ATOMS: atom_id res chain seq x y z
N MET A 1 -9.25 -28.00 11.29
CA MET A 1 -9.98 -27.13 10.33
C MET A 1 -9.50 -27.50 8.93
N GLY A 2 -10.36 -27.54 7.91
CA GLY A 2 -9.91 -27.92 6.57
C GLY A 2 -9.10 -26.80 5.89
N ASP A 3 -8.06 -27.16 5.15
CA ASP A 3 -7.13 -26.21 4.51
C ASP A 3 -7.85 -25.17 3.63
N TYR A 4 -8.89 -25.59 2.91
CA TYR A 4 -9.72 -24.69 2.09
C TYR A 4 -10.44 -23.62 2.92
N LEU A 5 -10.89 -23.96 4.12
CA LEU A 5 -11.58 -23.00 4.98
C LEU A 5 -10.60 -21.96 5.53
N ILE A 6 -9.37 -22.37 5.87
CA ILE A 6 -8.28 -21.45 6.25
C ILE A 6 -7.99 -20.50 5.09
N ALA A 7 -7.84 -21.03 3.86
CA ALA A 7 -7.58 -20.22 2.69
C ALA A 7 -8.69 -19.19 2.40
N VAL A 8 -9.97 -19.58 2.55
CA VAL A 8 -11.10 -18.67 2.40
C VAL A 8 -11.08 -17.55 3.43
N ILE A 9 -10.85 -17.87 4.71
CA ILE A 9 -10.80 -16.86 5.78
C ILE A 9 -9.64 -15.91 5.57
N MET A 10 -8.43 -16.43 5.32
CA MET A 10 -7.25 -15.62 5.06
C MET A 10 -7.44 -14.73 3.82
N GLY A 11 -8.09 -15.26 2.76
CA GLY A 11 -8.42 -14.48 1.57
C GLY A 11 -9.43 -13.35 1.82
N ILE A 12 -10.43 -13.59 2.67
CA ILE A 12 -11.38 -12.54 3.09
C ILE A 12 -10.65 -11.46 3.89
N VAL A 13 -9.81 -11.85 4.85
CA VAL A 13 -9.05 -10.91 5.68
C VAL A 13 -8.13 -10.06 4.81
N GLU A 14 -7.34 -10.67 3.94
CA GLU A 14 -6.47 -9.96 3.00
C GLU A 14 -7.27 -8.98 2.13
N GLY A 15 -8.32 -9.47 1.45
CA GLY A 15 -9.12 -8.66 0.54
C GLY A 15 -9.79 -7.46 1.20
N LEU A 16 -10.21 -7.59 2.47
CA LEU A 16 -10.81 -6.50 3.23
C LEU A 16 -9.79 -5.49 3.77
N THR A 17 -8.56 -5.92 4.05
CA THR A 17 -7.59 -5.11 4.81
C THR A 17 -6.47 -4.51 3.97
N GLU A 18 -6.22 -5.01 2.76
CA GLU A 18 -5.10 -4.55 1.92
C GLU A 18 -5.23 -3.09 1.48
N PHE A 19 -6.44 -2.66 1.12
CA PHE A 19 -6.68 -1.30 0.62
C PHE A 19 -7.24 -0.34 1.67
N VAL A 20 -7.73 -0.85 2.79
CA VAL A 20 -8.23 -0.06 3.93
C VAL A 20 -7.04 0.32 4.83
N PRO A 21 -7.03 1.51 5.48
CA PRO A 21 -5.85 1.96 6.25
C PRO A 21 -5.76 1.30 7.63
N VAL A 22 -5.71 -0.03 7.67
CA VAL A 22 -5.72 -0.86 8.90
C VAL A 22 -4.58 -1.89 8.96
N SER A 23 -3.73 -1.96 7.93
CA SER A 23 -2.61 -2.91 7.77
C SER A 23 -3.05 -4.38 7.66
N SER A 24 -3.02 -4.89 6.41
CA SER A 24 -3.20 -6.32 6.11
C SER A 24 -2.19 -7.21 6.82
N THR A 25 -0.90 -6.82 6.84
CA THR A 25 0.17 -7.59 7.51
C THR A 25 -0.16 -7.91 8.97
N GLY A 26 -0.66 -6.94 9.75
CA GLY A 26 -1.04 -7.17 11.15
C GLY A 26 -2.21 -8.15 11.28
N HIS A 27 -3.26 -7.95 10.47
CA HIS A 27 -4.44 -8.81 10.49
C HIS A 27 -4.15 -10.24 10.02
N MET A 28 -3.28 -10.41 9.03
CA MET A 28 -2.87 -11.71 8.50
C MET A 28 -2.07 -12.50 9.53
N ILE A 29 -1.11 -11.87 10.22
CA ILE A 29 -0.34 -12.51 11.30
C ILE A 29 -1.27 -12.97 12.44
N LEU A 30 -2.19 -12.12 12.89
CA LEU A 30 -3.13 -12.45 13.98
C LEU A 30 -4.10 -13.57 13.57
N THR A 31 -4.66 -13.49 12.36
CA THR A 31 -5.59 -14.49 11.84
C THR A 31 -4.89 -15.83 11.66
N ALA A 32 -3.68 -15.84 11.09
CA ALA A 32 -2.88 -17.05 10.92
C ALA A 32 -2.57 -17.72 12.27
N ASP A 33 -2.20 -16.95 13.29
CA ASP A 33 -1.94 -17.46 14.64
C ASP A 33 -3.19 -18.09 15.27
N LEU A 34 -4.35 -17.41 15.18
CA LEU A 34 -5.65 -17.92 15.67
C LEU A 34 -6.11 -19.20 14.96
N LEU A 35 -5.81 -19.33 13.68
CA LEU A 35 -6.12 -20.52 12.88
C LEU A 35 -5.08 -21.64 13.04
N GLY A 36 -3.99 -21.40 13.79
CA GLY A 36 -2.87 -22.32 13.90
C GLY A 36 -2.10 -22.52 12.60
N PHE A 37 -2.25 -21.61 11.63
CA PHE A 37 -1.61 -21.66 10.32
C PHE A 37 -0.23 -21.01 10.38
N LYS A 38 0.81 -21.83 10.57
CA LYS A 38 2.19 -21.38 10.81
C LYS A 38 3.18 -22.03 9.85
N GLY A 39 4.39 -21.47 9.81
CA GLY A 39 5.51 -21.99 9.02
C GLY A 39 5.64 -21.32 7.64
N ASP A 40 6.55 -21.85 6.83
CA ASP A 40 6.92 -21.22 5.56
C ASP A 40 5.81 -21.30 4.49
N VAL A 41 4.94 -22.31 4.59
CA VAL A 41 3.73 -22.41 3.76
C VAL A 41 2.79 -21.23 4.04
N ALA A 42 2.61 -20.86 5.31
CA ALA A 42 1.75 -19.73 5.68
C ALA A 42 2.28 -18.40 5.17
N LYS A 43 3.59 -18.14 5.35
CA LYS A 43 4.25 -16.94 4.80
C LYS A 43 4.14 -16.87 3.28
N THR A 44 4.32 -18.00 2.60
CA THR A 44 4.19 -18.07 1.14
C THR A 44 2.75 -17.80 0.72
N PHE A 45 1.77 -18.37 1.44
CA PHE A 45 0.35 -18.13 1.20
C PHE A 45 -0.01 -16.65 1.36
N GLU A 46 0.45 -15.98 2.42
CA GLU A 46 0.25 -14.54 2.66
C GLU A 46 0.73 -13.68 1.49
N VAL A 47 1.85 -14.02 0.88
CA VAL A 47 2.37 -13.31 -0.30
C VAL A 47 1.55 -13.63 -1.56
N VAL A 48 1.12 -14.88 -1.74
CA VAL A 48 0.34 -15.29 -2.91
C VAL A 48 -1.07 -14.70 -2.90
N VAL A 49 -1.72 -14.64 -1.74
CA VAL A 49 -3.09 -14.14 -1.62
C VAL A 49 -3.18 -12.63 -1.91
N GLN A 50 -2.13 -11.86 -1.61
CA GLN A 50 -1.99 -10.45 -2.01
C GLN A 50 -2.11 -10.25 -3.53
N LEU A 51 -1.68 -11.22 -4.34
CA LEU A 51 -1.85 -11.14 -5.80
C LEU A 51 -3.33 -11.08 -6.20
N GLY A 52 -4.21 -11.73 -5.44
CA GLY A 52 -5.66 -11.65 -5.63
C GLY A 52 -6.19 -10.24 -5.39
N ALA A 53 -5.73 -9.59 -4.31
CA ALA A 53 -6.07 -8.20 -4.01
C ALA A 53 -5.57 -7.24 -5.10
N VAL A 54 -4.32 -7.40 -5.55
CA VAL A 54 -3.75 -6.62 -6.67
C VAL A 54 -4.56 -6.82 -7.95
N LEU A 55 -4.93 -8.07 -8.27
CA LEU A 55 -5.73 -8.38 -9.45
C LEU A 55 -7.11 -7.70 -9.39
N ALA A 56 -7.74 -7.63 -8.20
CA ALA A 56 -9.01 -6.93 -8.03
C ALA A 56 -8.89 -5.44 -8.43
N VAL A 57 -7.82 -4.76 -8.02
CA VAL A 57 -7.56 -3.36 -8.41
C VAL A 57 -7.26 -3.21 -9.90
N LEU A 58 -6.49 -4.15 -10.48
CA LEU A 58 -6.21 -4.15 -11.92
C LEU A 58 -7.50 -4.30 -12.74
N VAL A 59 -8.42 -5.17 -12.32
CA VAL A 59 -9.73 -5.34 -12.97
C VAL A 59 -10.60 -4.10 -12.78
N LEU A 60 -10.69 -3.59 -11.54
CA LEU A 60 -11.51 -2.41 -11.22
C LEU A 60 -11.09 -1.17 -12.03
N TYR A 61 -9.78 -0.94 -12.18
CA TYR A 61 -9.23 0.22 -12.91
C TYR A 61 -8.67 -0.15 -14.29
N TRP A 62 -9.12 -1.27 -14.89
CA TRP A 62 -8.59 -1.80 -16.13
C TRP A 62 -8.50 -0.76 -17.25
N LYS A 63 -9.59 -0.03 -17.50
CA LYS A 63 -9.64 1.01 -18.54
C LYS A 63 -8.63 2.14 -18.29
N ARG A 64 -8.40 2.49 -17.02
CA ARG A 64 -7.46 3.55 -16.63
C ARG A 64 -6.01 3.09 -16.84
N TYR A 65 -5.66 1.90 -16.38
CA TYR A 65 -4.33 1.32 -16.61
C TYR A 65 -4.05 1.15 -18.11
N MET A 66 -5.01 0.67 -18.89
CA MET A 66 -4.86 0.57 -20.35
C MET A 66 -4.70 1.93 -21.01
N GLY A 67 -5.36 2.98 -20.51
CA GLY A 67 -5.15 4.37 -20.94
C GLY A 67 -3.73 4.84 -20.67
N ILE A 68 -3.25 4.67 -19.43
CA ILE A 68 -1.88 5.06 -19.03
C ILE A 68 -0.83 4.29 -19.84
N LEU A 69 -1.02 2.99 -20.08
CA LEU A 69 -0.12 2.18 -20.89
C LEU A 69 -0.09 2.62 -22.36
N LYS A 70 -1.25 2.97 -22.94
CA LYS A 70 -1.31 3.51 -24.31
C LYS A 70 -0.57 4.83 -24.43
N ASP A 71 -0.78 5.73 -23.47
CA ASP A 71 -0.10 7.03 -23.42
C ASP A 71 1.41 6.88 -23.24
N LEU A 72 1.83 5.92 -22.40
CA LEU A 72 3.24 5.55 -22.21
C LEU A 72 3.90 5.03 -23.49
N VAL A 73 3.26 4.09 -24.21
CA VAL A 73 3.78 3.53 -25.47
C VAL A 73 3.87 4.59 -26.57
N ARG A 74 2.94 5.54 -26.58
CA ARG A 74 2.92 6.65 -27.55
C ARG A 74 3.81 7.83 -27.15
N PHE A 75 4.44 7.78 -25.97
CA PHE A 75 5.17 8.90 -25.36
C PHE A 75 4.35 10.20 -25.32
N ASP A 76 3.02 10.09 -25.18
CA ASP A 76 2.12 11.24 -25.12
C ASP A 76 1.83 11.63 -23.66
N PHE A 77 2.65 12.52 -23.14
CA PHE A 77 2.52 13.07 -21.77
C PHE A 77 2.11 14.54 -21.77
N LYS A 78 1.64 15.08 -22.90
CA LYS A 78 1.37 16.52 -23.05
C LYS A 78 0.00 16.94 -22.52
N GLN A 79 -0.88 15.97 -22.23
CA GLN A 79 -2.19 16.26 -21.66
C GLN A 79 -2.02 16.81 -20.24
N LYS A 80 -2.35 18.10 -20.07
CA LYS A 80 -2.44 18.74 -18.75
C LYS A 80 -3.60 18.13 -17.97
N ASN A 81 -3.43 18.02 -16.64
CA ASN A 81 -4.45 17.51 -15.71
C ASN A 81 -4.92 16.09 -16.05
N LYS A 82 -3.96 15.18 -16.27
CA LYS A 82 -4.22 13.76 -16.42
C LYS A 82 -3.16 12.95 -15.69
N LEU A 83 -3.59 11.99 -14.88
CA LEU A 83 -2.68 11.07 -14.24
C LEU A 83 -2.04 10.17 -15.30
N ASN A 84 -0.72 10.07 -15.28
CA ASN A 84 0.07 9.35 -16.27
C ASN A 84 1.16 8.47 -15.60
N ALA A 85 1.91 7.74 -16.42
CA ALA A 85 2.95 6.82 -15.94
C ALA A 85 4.07 7.53 -15.17
N ILE A 86 4.34 8.81 -15.46
CA ILE A 86 5.37 9.60 -14.77
C ILE A 86 4.96 9.87 -13.32
N HIS A 87 3.68 10.16 -13.05
CA HIS A 87 3.17 10.30 -11.67
C HIS A 87 3.40 9.02 -10.86
N MET A 88 3.08 7.86 -11.46
CA MET A 88 3.27 6.55 -10.84
C MET A 88 4.75 6.30 -10.54
N LEU A 89 5.64 6.54 -11.51
CA LEU A 89 7.08 6.37 -11.33
C LEU A 89 7.62 7.28 -10.21
N ILE A 90 7.25 8.57 -10.22
CA ILE A 90 7.67 9.53 -9.20
C ILE A 90 7.21 9.09 -7.80
N ALA A 91 5.98 8.61 -7.66
CA ALA A 91 5.46 8.12 -6.39
C ALA A 91 6.14 6.81 -5.93
N MET A 92 6.52 5.93 -6.86
CA MET A 92 7.16 4.65 -6.54
C MET A 92 8.65 4.78 -6.19
N LEU A 93 9.36 5.74 -6.79
CA LEU A 93 10.81 5.85 -6.68
C LEU A 93 11.33 5.96 -5.24
N PRO A 94 10.81 6.85 -4.36
CA PRO A 94 11.36 7.01 -3.02
C PRO A 94 11.31 5.72 -2.20
N ALA A 95 10.14 5.06 -2.16
CA ALA A 95 9.95 3.81 -1.44
C ALA A 95 10.74 2.65 -2.06
N GLY A 96 10.85 2.59 -3.39
CA GLY A 96 11.65 1.57 -4.08
C GLY A 96 13.14 1.70 -3.76
N ILE A 97 13.69 2.91 -3.81
CA ILE A 97 15.09 3.18 -3.49
C ILE A 97 15.39 2.86 -2.02
N LEU A 98 14.58 3.39 -1.09
CA LEU A 98 14.78 3.14 0.34
C LEU A 98 14.54 1.68 0.71
N GLY A 99 13.57 1.01 0.09
CA GLY A 99 13.29 -0.40 0.34
C GLY A 99 14.48 -1.29 -0.02
N ILE A 100 15.15 -1.01 -1.14
CA ILE A 100 16.37 -1.73 -1.53
C ILE A 100 17.54 -1.36 -0.60
N ALA A 101 17.76 -0.06 -0.36
CA ALA A 101 18.89 0.43 0.43
C ALA A 101 18.82 -0.04 1.90
N LEU A 102 17.63 -0.14 2.47
CA LEU A 102 17.39 -0.48 3.87
C LEU A 102 16.89 -1.92 4.07
N TYR A 103 16.89 -2.77 3.03
CA TYR A 103 16.31 -4.11 3.07
C TYR A 103 16.75 -4.93 4.30
N ARG A 104 18.07 -4.98 4.58
CA ARG A 104 18.60 -5.72 5.73
C ARG A 104 18.12 -5.14 7.06
N PHE A 105 18.17 -3.82 7.20
CA PHE A 105 17.71 -3.13 8.40
C PHE A 105 16.22 -3.41 8.69
N ILE A 106 15.37 -3.32 7.66
CA ILE A 106 13.95 -3.60 7.79
C ILE A 106 13.76 -5.05 8.26
N LYS A 107 14.43 -6.01 7.62
CA LYS A 107 14.32 -7.44 7.94
C LYS A 107 14.79 -7.78 9.35
N ASP A 108 15.88 -7.17 9.80
CA ASP A 108 16.53 -7.53 11.06
C ASP A 108 15.87 -6.85 12.28
N TYR A 109 15.33 -5.64 12.11
CA TYR A 109 14.85 -4.83 13.24
C TYR A 109 13.34 -4.53 13.22
N LEU A 110 12.70 -4.51 12.05
CA LEU A 110 11.30 -4.10 11.94
C LEU A 110 10.33 -5.30 11.76
N PHE A 111 10.84 -6.49 11.42
CA PHE A 111 10.03 -7.70 11.42
C PHE A 111 9.94 -8.30 12.83
N GLY A 112 8.81 -8.07 13.47
CA GLY A 112 8.46 -8.69 14.74
C GLY A 112 7.17 -8.11 15.32
N PRO A 113 6.52 -8.81 16.28
CA PRO A 113 5.26 -8.35 16.85
C PRO A 113 5.35 -6.95 17.49
N GLY A 114 6.43 -6.68 18.22
CA GLY A 114 6.66 -5.39 18.87
C GLY A 114 6.72 -4.21 17.88
N PRO A 115 7.68 -4.20 16.93
CA PRO A 115 7.74 -3.17 15.89
C PRO A 115 6.44 -3.03 15.09
N VAL A 116 5.77 -4.13 14.75
CA VAL A 116 4.49 -4.10 14.00
C VAL A 116 3.39 -3.39 14.78
N LEU A 117 3.26 -3.67 16.09
CA LEU A 117 2.28 -2.99 16.95
C LEU A 117 2.56 -1.49 17.06
N VAL A 118 3.82 -1.11 17.19
CA VAL A 118 4.20 0.32 17.18
C VAL A 118 3.87 0.95 15.82
N GLY A 119 4.17 0.27 14.71
CA GLY A 119 3.82 0.72 13.36
C GLY A 119 2.32 0.99 13.19
N LEU A 120 1.47 0.08 13.67
CA LEU A 120 0.01 0.25 13.67
C LEU A 120 -0.44 1.51 14.42
N ILE A 121 0.11 1.74 15.62
CA ILE A 121 -0.20 2.91 16.44
C ILE A 121 0.25 4.19 15.73
N VAL A 122 1.49 4.24 15.24
CA VAL A 122 2.03 5.43 14.58
C VAL A 122 1.28 5.72 13.28
N GLY A 123 0.95 4.69 12.48
CA GLY A 123 0.14 4.84 11.28
C GLY A 123 -1.27 5.39 11.58
N GLY A 124 -1.92 4.89 12.63
CA GLY A 124 -3.21 5.40 13.10
C GLY A 124 -3.13 6.87 13.56
N VAL A 125 -2.09 7.23 14.33
CA VAL A 125 -1.86 8.62 14.75
C VAL A 125 -1.63 9.51 13.53
N LEU A 126 -0.84 9.08 12.54
CA LEU A 126 -0.62 9.84 11.31
C LEU A 126 -1.93 10.11 10.58
N MET A 127 -2.81 9.10 10.43
CA MET A 127 -4.11 9.27 9.80
C MET A 127 -4.98 10.29 10.54
N ILE A 128 -5.00 10.26 11.89
CA ILE A 128 -5.72 11.24 12.70
C ILE A 128 -5.18 12.66 12.49
N VAL A 129 -3.84 12.80 12.43
CA VAL A 129 -3.19 14.09 12.18
C VAL A 129 -3.53 14.62 10.79
N ALA A 130 -3.47 13.77 9.76
CA ALA A 130 -3.80 14.11 8.38
C ALA A 130 -5.24 14.61 8.26
N GLU A 131 -6.20 13.90 8.86
CA GLU A 131 -7.61 14.30 8.89
C GLU A 131 -7.82 15.65 9.61
N LYS A 132 -7.15 15.85 10.75
CA LYS A 132 -7.29 17.07 11.56
C LYS A 132 -6.59 18.29 10.98
N ALA A 133 -5.64 18.11 10.06
CA ALA A 133 -4.87 19.21 9.49
C ALA A 133 -5.72 20.19 8.67
N LYS A 134 -6.94 19.80 8.25
CA LYS A 134 -7.92 20.63 7.51
C LYS A 134 -7.26 21.46 6.40
N ARG A 135 -6.39 20.83 5.61
CA ARG A 135 -5.64 21.49 4.54
C ARG A 135 -6.61 21.90 3.43
N LYS A 136 -6.26 22.99 2.73
CA LYS A 136 -7.03 23.42 1.56
C LYS A 136 -6.88 22.35 0.46
N ILE A 137 -7.99 21.91 -0.11
CA ILE A 137 -7.99 20.96 -1.22
C ILE A 137 -7.33 21.64 -2.43
N THR A 138 -6.27 21.02 -2.95
CA THR A 138 -5.54 21.50 -4.14
C THR A 138 -5.74 20.61 -5.38
N SER A 139 -6.23 19.39 -5.18
CA SER A 139 -6.59 18.43 -6.24
C SER A 139 -7.85 17.70 -5.79
N GLU A 140 -8.96 17.92 -6.48
CA GLU A 140 -10.24 17.24 -6.16
C GLU A 140 -10.27 15.84 -6.77
N THR A 141 -9.62 15.68 -7.92
CA THR A 141 -9.53 14.41 -8.63
C THR A 141 -8.10 13.93 -8.73
N SER A 142 -7.95 12.62 -8.93
CA SER A 142 -6.64 11.99 -9.15
C SER A 142 -5.92 12.49 -10.40
N ASP A 143 -6.64 13.03 -11.38
CA ASP A 143 -6.05 13.57 -12.62
C ASP A 143 -5.47 14.98 -12.43
N GLU A 144 -5.84 15.67 -11.35
CA GLU A 144 -5.29 16.98 -10.95
C GLU A 144 -4.05 16.88 -10.05
N ILE A 145 -3.65 15.66 -9.67
CA ILE A 145 -2.44 15.46 -8.87
C ILE A 145 -1.24 15.94 -9.67
N THR A 146 -0.47 16.88 -9.12
CA THR A 146 0.77 17.36 -9.72
C THR A 146 1.93 16.40 -9.45
N TYR A 147 3.00 16.47 -10.25
CA TYR A 147 4.23 15.71 -9.97
C TYR A 147 4.83 15.99 -8.58
N LYS A 148 4.67 17.21 -8.06
CA LYS A 148 5.12 17.57 -6.71
C LYS A 148 4.32 16.82 -5.64
N GLN A 149 2.99 16.75 -5.80
CA GLN A 149 2.14 15.97 -4.90
C GLN A 149 2.41 14.47 -5.03
N ALA A 150 2.62 13.95 -6.24
CA ALA A 150 2.99 12.55 -6.46
C ALA A 150 4.31 12.19 -5.73
N LEU A 151 5.31 13.08 -5.78
CA LEU A 151 6.54 12.91 -5.00
C LEU A 151 6.29 12.94 -3.50
N GLY A 152 5.46 13.88 -3.03
CA GLY A 152 5.04 13.96 -1.63
C GLY A 152 4.41 12.64 -1.15
N ILE A 153 3.41 12.13 -1.88
CA ILE A 153 2.78 10.84 -1.61
C ILE A 153 3.82 9.70 -1.60
N GLY A 154 4.76 9.70 -2.55
CA GLY A 154 5.84 8.72 -2.61
C GLY A 154 6.79 8.77 -1.41
N LEU A 155 7.10 9.96 -0.90
CA LEU A 155 7.89 10.14 0.33
C LEU A 155 7.15 9.60 1.55
N PHE A 156 5.83 9.83 1.65
CA PHE A 156 5.02 9.23 2.70
C PHE A 156 4.92 7.71 2.57
N GLN A 157 4.91 7.17 1.34
CA GLN A 157 4.93 5.71 1.11
C GLN A 157 6.18 5.04 1.69
N CYS A 158 7.28 5.76 1.91
CA CYS A 158 8.46 5.23 2.59
C CYS A 158 8.15 4.76 4.02
N LEU A 159 7.14 5.34 4.68
CA LEU A 159 6.68 4.89 6.02
C LEU A 159 6.10 3.48 5.96
N ALA A 160 5.55 3.07 4.82
CA ALA A 160 5.05 1.72 4.61
C ALA A 160 6.14 0.63 4.59
N LEU A 161 7.41 1.02 4.49
CA LEU A 161 8.54 0.10 4.64
C LEU A 161 8.66 -0.43 6.08
N TRP A 162 8.02 0.22 7.05
CA TRP A 162 7.83 -0.30 8.39
C TRP A 162 6.63 -1.27 8.39
N PRO A 163 6.85 -2.59 8.60
CA PRO A 163 5.76 -3.56 8.73
C PRO A 163 4.74 -3.13 9.79
N GLY A 164 3.46 -3.16 9.46
CA GLY A 164 2.38 -2.72 10.37
C GLY A 164 1.90 -1.28 10.17
N PHE A 165 2.65 -0.41 9.48
CA PHE A 165 2.24 0.99 9.29
C PHE A 165 1.02 1.18 8.38
N SER A 166 0.75 0.21 7.50
CA SER A 166 -0.17 0.29 6.36
C SER A 166 0.29 1.20 5.22
N ARG A 167 0.46 0.60 4.04
CA ARG A 167 0.77 1.33 2.81
C ARG A 167 -0.33 2.30 2.43
N SER A 168 -1.57 1.83 2.40
CA SER A 168 -2.75 2.66 2.06
C SER A 168 -2.91 3.82 3.05
N GLY A 169 -2.68 3.57 4.35
CA GLY A 169 -2.70 4.62 5.38
C GLY A 169 -1.64 5.70 5.12
N SER A 170 -0.39 5.29 4.89
CA SER A 170 0.70 6.25 4.63
C SER A 170 0.46 7.13 3.40
N THR A 171 0.01 6.56 2.28
CA THR A 171 -0.17 7.30 1.03
C THR A 171 -1.42 8.17 1.05
N MET A 172 -2.52 7.73 1.68
CA MET A 172 -3.70 8.57 1.88
C MET A 172 -3.40 9.74 2.82
N ALA A 173 -2.73 9.50 3.95
CA ALA A 173 -2.30 10.58 4.84
C ALA A 173 -1.38 11.59 4.12
N GLY A 174 -0.42 11.10 3.34
CA GLY A 174 0.45 11.96 2.53
C GLY A 174 -0.28 12.73 1.43
N GLY A 175 -1.39 12.20 0.91
CA GLY A 175 -2.24 12.90 -0.06
C GLY A 175 -3.10 14.00 0.58
N LEU A 176 -3.48 13.84 1.85
CA LEU A 176 -4.26 14.83 2.60
C LEU A 176 -3.43 16.02 3.12
N LEU A 177 -2.12 15.84 3.33
CA LEU A 177 -1.21 16.80 3.96
C LEU A 177 -0.53 17.78 2.98
#